data_AF-A0A936TPI5-F1
#
_entry.id   AF-A0A936TPI5-F1
#
_cell.length_a   1.000
_cell.length_b   1.000
_cell.length_c   1.000
_cell.angle_alpha   90.00
_cell.angle_beta   90.00
_cell.angle_gamma   90.00
#
_symmetry.space_group_name_H-M   'P 1'
#
loop_
_entity.id
_entity.type
_entity.pdbx_description
1 polymer ?
#
loop_
_entity_poly.entity_id
_entity_poly.type
_entity_poly.pdbx_seq_one_letter_code
_entity_poly.pdbx_strand_id
1 'polypeptide(L)'
;MNHASRIATELRDRQSHIRKYRRQCACLMLFAFISMISDTIEAGDPLRYRAGLRISTDKNKLSAQERESVIRSLSEKSGFQEIGFNEDGFLDLGDTRKFSGGSSTARDLLLAALDLSFAIDLESHNRSKDIAFARLDKPVHYFNFSSREEIDVYPIQIDFSDFKKLRGDKEVVDSFDIGFTILHELGHAVLGLHDSIDSDSDLGECEQYINSIRRELGYPVREHYLAKTFSRSLTTTERSSLVAELNFTKLVENGGKSKKLRYVLTWRAYEVGPIVSESGLLAARGKSAKAIAASINE
;
A
#
# COMPACT_ATOMS: atom_id res chain seq x y z
N MET A 1 47.79 71.67 24.50
CA MET A 1 46.47 70.99 24.48
C MET A 1 46.19 70.44 25.87
N ASN A 2 45.18 70.97 26.56
CA ASN A 2 44.91 70.62 27.95
C ASN A 2 44.27 69.23 28.06
N HIS A 3 44.64 68.50 29.11
CA HIS A 3 44.20 67.13 29.40
C HIS A 3 42.68 66.94 29.28
N ALA A 4 41.89 67.95 29.66
CA ALA A 4 40.43 67.96 29.53
C ALA A 4 39.93 67.86 28.08
N SER A 5 40.61 68.49 27.12
CA SER A 5 40.24 68.41 25.70
C SER A 5 40.49 67.00 25.13
N ARG A 6 41.47 66.27 25.66
CA ARG A 6 41.80 64.92 25.21
C ARG A 6 40.76 63.91 25.71
N ILE A 7 40.31 64.07 26.95
CA ILE A 7 39.23 63.26 27.55
C ILE A 7 37.89 63.51 26.85
N ALA A 8 37.58 64.77 26.51
CA ALA A 8 36.32 65.10 25.82
C ALA A 8 36.24 64.47 24.41
N THR A 9 37.36 64.42 23.68
CA THR A 9 37.42 63.77 22.37
C THR A 9 37.29 62.25 22.49
N GLU A 10 37.97 61.60 23.44
CA GLU A 10 37.84 60.16 23.66
C GLU A 10 36.42 59.73 24.07
N LEU A 11 35.74 60.53 24.90
CA LEU A 11 34.35 60.25 25.28
C LEU A 11 33.39 60.40 24.10
N ARG A 12 33.63 61.37 23.22
CA ARG A 12 32.80 61.60 22.02
C ARG A 12 32.98 60.46 21.00
N ASP A 13 34.20 59.96 20.82
CA ASP A 13 34.48 58.81 19.95
C ASP A 13 33.92 57.50 20.53
N ARG A 14 34.01 57.27 21.85
CA ARG A 14 33.36 56.12 22.49
C ARG A 14 31.84 56.14 22.33
N GLN A 15 31.20 57.30 22.49
CA GLN A 15 29.75 57.42 22.28
C GLN A 15 29.33 57.22 20.81
N SER A 16 30.15 57.63 19.84
CA SER A 16 29.86 57.41 18.42
C SER A 16 29.93 55.92 18.05
N HIS A 17 30.93 55.20 18.58
CA HIS A 17 31.05 53.75 18.41
C HIS A 17 29.88 52.98 19.04
N ILE A 18 29.47 53.32 20.27
CA ILE A 18 28.33 52.66 20.94
C ILE A 18 27.01 52.85 20.16
N ARG A 19 26.78 54.02 19.57
CA ARG A 19 25.58 54.29 18.74
C ARG A 19 25.60 53.50 17.42
N LYS A 20 26.78 53.29 16.82
CA LYS A 20 26.94 52.52 15.57
C LYS A 20 26.70 51.02 15.81
N TYR A 21 27.23 50.47 16.92
CA TYR A 21 26.98 49.09 17.32
C TYR A 21 25.52 48.81 17.68
N ARG A 22 24.83 49.74 18.37
CA ARG A 22 23.40 49.59 18.69
C ARG A 22 22.50 49.54 17.44
N ARG A 23 22.82 50.31 16.40
CA ARG A 23 22.07 50.26 15.12
C ARG A 23 22.35 48.97 14.33
N GLN A 24 23.58 48.46 14.36
CA GLN A 24 23.93 47.19 13.70
C GLN A 24 23.32 45.97 14.41
N CYS A 25 23.29 45.95 15.75
CA CYS A 25 22.63 44.88 16.50
C CYS A 25 21.10 44.89 16.33
N ALA A 26 20.47 46.07 16.23
CA ALA A 26 19.02 46.17 16.02
C ALA A 26 18.59 45.64 14.63
N CYS A 27 19.36 45.88 13.57
CA CYS A 27 19.06 45.33 12.24
C CYS A 27 19.29 43.81 12.13
N LEU A 28 20.30 43.26 12.84
CA LEU A 28 20.56 41.81 12.86
C LEU A 28 19.50 41.03 13.66
N MET A 29 18.97 41.60 14.75
CA MET A 29 17.88 40.97 15.52
C MET A 29 16.55 40.97 14.76
N LEU A 30 16.29 41.97 13.91
CA LEU A 30 15.08 42.02 13.07
C LEU A 30 15.10 40.99 11.92
N PHE A 31 16.27 40.72 11.33
CA PHE A 31 16.43 39.66 10.32
C PHE A 31 16.34 38.26 10.91
N ALA A 32 16.81 38.04 12.14
CA ALA A 32 16.66 36.74 12.82
C ALA A 32 15.19 36.43 13.19
N PHE A 33 14.38 37.45 13.50
CA PHE A 33 12.96 37.26 13.80
C PHE A 33 12.10 37.02 12.55
N ILE A 34 12.44 37.61 11.39
CA ILE A 34 11.67 37.39 10.15
C ILE A 34 11.98 36.00 9.55
N SER A 35 13.20 35.48 9.72
CA SER A 35 13.54 34.12 9.26
C SER A 35 12.95 32.99 10.10
N MET A 36 12.39 33.28 11.29
CA MET A 36 11.72 32.30 12.15
C MET A 36 10.19 32.30 12.03
N ILE A 37 9.62 33.12 11.12
CA ILE A 37 8.17 33.14 10.85
C ILE A 37 7.86 32.55 9.46
N SER A 38 8.87 32.00 8.77
CA SER A 38 8.67 31.20 7.56
C SER A 38 8.71 29.69 7.84
N ASP A 39 8.37 29.27 9.07
CA ASP A 39 7.61 28.03 9.18
C ASP A 39 6.28 28.33 8.50
N THR A 40 6.25 28.15 7.18
CA THR A 40 5.02 27.82 6.49
C THR A 40 4.41 26.72 7.33
N ILE A 41 3.39 27.07 8.10
CA ILE A 41 2.36 26.13 8.52
C ILE A 41 2.03 25.44 7.22
N GLU A 42 2.59 24.26 7.01
CA GLU A 42 2.22 23.38 5.93
C GLU A 42 0.75 23.15 6.24
N ALA A 43 -0.12 23.93 5.58
CA ALA A 43 -1.54 23.79 5.71
C ALA A 43 -1.76 22.36 5.27
N GLY A 44 -1.95 21.47 6.25
CA GLY A 44 -1.91 20.03 6.03
C GLY A 44 -2.83 19.72 4.86
N ASP A 45 -2.35 18.90 3.92
CA ASP A 45 -3.07 18.59 2.69
C ASP A 45 -4.53 18.24 3.04
N PRO A 46 -5.51 19.08 2.68
CA PRO A 46 -6.90 18.87 3.06
C PRO A 46 -7.45 17.54 2.52
N LEU A 47 -6.84 17.01 1.45
CA LEU A 47 -7.18 15.72 0.89
C LEU A 47 -6.81 14.55 1.80
N ARG A 48 -5.86 14.73 2.74
CA ARG A 48 -5.43 13.68 3.67
C ARG A 48 -6.59 13.12 4.49
N TYR A 49 -7.56 13.97 4.86
CA TYR A 49 -8.72 13.63 5.70
C TYR A 49 -9.94 13.16 4.90
N ARG A 50 -9.82 12.98 3.58
CA ARG A 50 -10.87 12.41 2.74
C ARG A 50 -10.75 10.88 2.71
N ALA A 51 -11.85 10.18 2.95
CA ALA A 51 -11.94 8.72 2.90
C ALA A 51 -11.92 8.15 1.47
N GLY A 52 -11.75 6.83 1.37
CA GLY A 52 -11.72 6.07 0.12
C GLY A 52 -10.34 5.52 -0.26
N LEU A 53 -10.29 4.75 -1.36
CA LEU A 53 -9.05 4.20 -1.91
C LEU A 53 -8.27 5.27 -2.68
N ARG A 54 -6.98 5.44 -2.38
CA ARG A 54 -6.12 6.42 -3.05
C ARG A 54 -4.67 5.94 -3.18
N ILE A 55 -3.91 6.61 -4.04
CA ILE A 55 -2.46 6.49 -4.09
C ILE A 55 -1.87 7.25 -2.91
N SER A 56 -0.93 6.64 -2.18
CA SER A 56 -0.27 7.33 -1.07
C SER A 56 0.41 8.62 -1.54
N THR A 57 0.27 9.69 -0.74
CA THR A 57 0.93 10.99 -0.95
C THR A 57 2.38 11.01 -0.47
N ASP A 58 2.80 9.98 0.26
CA ASP A 58 4.06 9.99 0.99
C ASP A 58 5.22 9.40 0.16
N LYS A 59 6.34 9.10 0.82
CA LYS A 59 7.58 8.58 0.21
C LYS A 59 7.40 7.30 -0.62
N ASN A 60 6.36 6.51 -0.33
CA ASN A 60 6.09 5.22 -0.96
C ASN A 60 5.03 5.32 -2.07
N LYS A 61 4.83 6.50 -2.67
CA LYS A 61 3.88 6.66 -3.78
C LYS A 61 4.15 5.71 -4.95
N LEU A 62 3.09 5.29 -5.63
CA LEU A 62 3.21 4.51 -6.86
C LEU A 62 3.88 5.35 -7.96
N SER A 63 4.80 4.74 -8.72
CA SER A 63 5.26 5.30 -9.99
C SER A 63 4.16 5.28 -11.04
N ALA A 64 4.32 6.05 -12.13
CA ALA A 64 3.36 6.06 -13.23
C ALA A 64 3.12 4.66 -13.83
N GLN A 65 4.18 3.86 -13.96
CA GLN A 65 4.09 2.49 -14.49
C GLN A 65 3.33 1.55 -13.54
N GLU A 66 3.56 1.67 -12.24
CA GLU A 66 2.85 0.87 -11.23
C GLU A 66 1.38 1.25 -11.18
N ARG A 67 1.07 2.56 -11.16
CA ARG A 67 -0.30 3.08 -11.25
C ARG A 67 -1.02 2.52 -12.47
N GLU A 68 -0.39 2.59 -13.65
CA GLU A 68 -0.97 2.03 -14.89
C GLU A 68 -1.21 0.52 -14.77
N SER A 69 -0.28 -0.22 -14.16
CA SER A 69 -0.46 -1.65 -13.97
C SER A 69 -1.61 -1.98 -13.02
N VAL A 70 -1.82 -1.17 -11.97
CA VAL A 70 -2.96 -1.29 -11.06
C VAL A 70 -4.26 -1.01 -11.80
N ILE A 71 -4.36 0.14 -12.49
CA ILE A 71 -5.56 0.54 -13.25
C ILE A 71 -5.94 -0.53 -14.25
N ARG A 72 -4.98 -0.95 -15.10
CA ARG A 72 -5.22 -1.97 -16.12
C ARG A 72 -5.73 -3.28 -15.50
N SER A 73 -5.07 -3.77 -14.44
CA SER A 73 -5.49 -5.02 -13.84
C SER A 73 -6.86 -4.88 -13.19
N LEU A 74 -7.12 -3.85 -12.38
CA LEU A 74 -8.44 -3.63 -11.79
C LEU A 74 -9.54 -3.44 -12.85
N SER A 75 -9.25 -2.76 -13.96
CA SER A 75 -10.16 -2.62 -15.11
C SER A 75 -10.50 -3.98 -15.73
N GLU A 76 -9.51 -4.82 -16.00
CA GLU A 76 -9.74 -6.16 -16.56
C GLU A 76 -10.60 -7.03 -15.63
N LYS A 77 -10.39 -6.93 -14.31
CA LYS A 77 -11.05 -7.81 -13.32
C LYS A 77 -12.46 -7.33 -13.00
N SER A 78 -12.69 -6.02 -12.97
CA SER A 78 -14.01 -5.43 -12.69
C SER A 78 -14.85 -5.22 -13.95
N GLY A 79 -14.21 -5.02 -15.10
CA GLY A 79 -14.85 -4.61 -16.35
C GLY A 79 -15.15 -3.11 -16.44
N PHE A 80 -14.84 -2.29 -15.42
CA PHE A 80 -15.05 -0.84 -15.48
C PHE A 80 -14.19 -0.21 -16.60
N GLN A 81 -14.83 0.58 -17.46
CA GLN A 81 -14.18 1.16 -18.65
C GLN A 81 -13.45 2.47 -18.36
N GLU A 82 -13.89 3.20 -17.34
CA GLU A 82 -13.41 4.55 -17.00
C GLU A 82 -12.62 4.57 -15.68
N ILE A 83 -12.24 3.39 -15.15
CA ILE A 83 -11.48 3.27 -13.91
C ILE A 83 -10.12 3.97 -14.02
N GLY A 84 -9.77 4.73 -13.00
CA GLY A 84 -8.51 5.44 -12.91
C GLY A 84 -8.27 5.98 -11.51
N PHE A 85 -7.28 6.86 -11.39
CA PHE A 85 -7.16 7.74 -10.23
C PHE A 85 -7.33 9.17 -10.72
N ASN A 86 -8.06 10.01 -9.98
CA ASN A 86 -8.24 11.41 -10.34
C ASN A 86 -6.96 12.24 -10.05
N GLU A 87 -7.04 13.56 -10.24
CA GLU A 87 -5.90 14.48 -10.02
C GLU A 87 -5.44 14.50 -8.56
N ASP A 88 -6.36 14.27 -7.62
CA ASP A 88 -6.13 14.17 -6.18
C ASP A 88 -5.59 12.79 -5.75
N GLY A 89 -5.46 11.85 -6.69
CA GLY A 89 -4.95 10.50 -6.43
C GLY A 89 -5.97 9.51 -5.86
N PHE A 90 -7.25 9.86 -5.79
CA PHE A 90 -8.33 8.95 -5.36
C PHE A 90 -8.80 8.07 -6.51
N LEU A 91 -9.15 6.82 -6.20
CA LEU A 91 -9.79 5.91 -7.15
C LEU A 91 -11.06 6.57 -7.68
N ASP A 92 -11.19 6.61 -9.00
CA ASP A 92 -12.36 7.06 -9.71
C ASP A 92 -12.82 5.92 -10.63
N LEU A 93 -14.09 5.54 -10.53
CA LEU A 93 -14.67 4.48 -11.35
C LEU A 93 -15.41 5.03 -12.58
N GLY A 94 -15.49 6.36 -12.75
CA GLY A 94 -16.24 7.04 -13.81
C GLY A 94 -17.74 6.74 -13.75
N ASP A 95 -18.38 6.58 -14.91
CA ASP A 95 -19.77 6.09 -14.95
C ASP A 95 -19.83 4.61 -14.56
N THR A 96 -20.21 4.33 -13.30
CA THR A 96 -20.29 2.98 -12.72
C THR A 96 -21.27 2.05 -13.43
N ARG A 97 -22.10 2.56 -14.34
CA ARG A 97 -22.99 1.76 -15.19
C ARG A 97 -22.32 1.30 -16.48
N LYS A 98 -21.15 1.84 -16.83
CA LYS A 98 -20.38 1.48 -18.02
C LYS A 98 -19.28 0.47 -17.67
N PHE A 99 -19.62 -0.79 -17.83
CA PHE A 99 -18.67 -1.89 -17.75
C PHE A 99 -18.85 -2.86 -18.93
N SER A 100 -17.79 -3.58 -19.28
CA SER A 100 -17.82 -4.63 -20.29
C SER A 100 -17.05 -5.84 -19.81
N GLY A 101 -17.75 -6.97 -19.64
CA GLY A 101 -17.17 -8.17 -19.03
C GLY A 101 -16.86 -7.95 -17.55
N GLY A 102 -15.80 -8.60 -17.06
CA GLY A 102 -15.36 -8.49 -15.67
C GLY A 102 -16.25 -9.25 -14.68
N SER A 103 -15.82 -9.27 -13.42
CA SER A 103 -16.51 -9.87 -12.29
C SER A 103 -17.45 -8.85 -11.62
N SER A 104 -18.71 -9.25 -11.39
CA SER A 104 -19.62 -8.46 -10.55
C SER A 104 -19.12 -8.35 -9.12
N THR A 105 -18.61 -9.45 -8.57
CA THR A 105 -18.06 -9.48 -7.21
C THR A 105 -16.88 -8.50 -7.04
N ALA A 106 -16.02 -8.35 -8.06
CA ALA A 106 -14.96 -7.33 -8.05
C ALA A 106 -15.50 -5.90 -8.14
N ARG A 107 -16.55 -5.66 -8.95
CA ARG A 107 -17.19 -4.32 -9.03
C ARG A 107 -17.79 -3.92 -7.69
N ASP A 108 -18.52 -4.82 -7.05
CA ASP A 108 -19.18 -4.55 -5.77
C ASP A 108 -18.15 -4.21 -4.68
N LEU A 109 -17.02 -4.93 -4.66
CA LEU A 109 -15.92 -4.63 -3.73
C LEU A 109 -15.28 -3.26 -4.00
N LEU A 110 -15.04 -2.90 -5.26
CA LEU A 110 -14.47 -1.60 -5.61
C LEU A 110 -15.44 -0.44 -5.32
N LEU A 111 -16.75 -0.63 -5.53
CA LEU A 111 -17.77 0.34 -5.16
C LEU A 111 -17.80 0.53 -3.63
N ALA A 112 -17.80 -0.56 -2.87
CA ALA A 112 -17.75 -0.49 -1.42
C ALA A 112 -16.48 0.21 -0.90
N ALA A 113 -15.35 0.09 -1.61
CA ALA A 113 -14.11 0.81 -1.27
C ALA A 113 -14.18 2.34 -1.47
N LEU A 114 -15.17 2.85 -2.23
CA LEU A 114 -15.40 4.30 -2.38
C LEU A 114 -16.25 4.88 -1.24
N ASP A 115 -17.10 4.06 -0.61
CA ASP A 115 -18.06 4.49 0.42
C ASP A 115 -17.55 4.29 1.86
N LEU A 116 -16.23 4.19 2.03
CA LEU A 116 -15.59 3.99 3.33
C LEU A 116 -15.64 5.27 4.20
N SER A 117 -15.63 5.09 5.52
CA SER A 117 -15.40 6.17 6.50
C SER A 117 -13.92 6.44 6.78
N PHE A 118 -13.04 5.58 6.28
CA PHE A 118 -11.58 5.66 6.43
C PHE A 118 -10.90 5.65 5.05
N ALA A 119 -9.61 5.97 5.01
CA ALA A 119 -8.84 5.95 3.78
C ALA A 119 -8.01 4.67 3.64
N ILE A 120 -7.79 4.25 2.40
CA ILE A 120 -6.88 3.15 2.07
C ILE A 120 -5.80 3.70 1.14
N ASP A 121 -4.55 3.59 1.54
CA ASP A 121 -3.41 4.09 0.78
C ASP A 121 -2.73 2.94 0.02
N LEU A 122 -2.62 3.04 -1.31
CA LEU A 122 -1.77 2.15 -2.10
C LEU A 122 -0.33 2.63 -2.07
N GLU A 123 0.56 1.79 -1.55
CA GLU A 123 1.99 2.08 -1.39
C GLU A 123 2.88 1.11 -2.19
N SER A 124 3.94 1.63 -2.83
CA SER A 124 4.98 0.83 -3.46
C SER A 124 6.11 0.55 -2.48
N HIS A 125 6.38 -0.73 -2.26
CA HIS A 125 7.44 -1.27 -1.41
C HIS A 125 8.33 -2.24 -2.17
N ASN A 126 8.76 -1.85 -3.37
CA ASN A 126 9.58 -2.70 -4.23
C ASN A 126 10.87 -3.21 -3.56
N ARG A 127 11.11 -4.52 -3.69
CA ARG A 127 12.26 -5.26 -3.14
C ARG A 127 12.29 -5.23 -1.61
N SER A 128 11.11 -5.20 -0.99
CA SER A 128 10.95 -5.33 0.45
C SER A 128 11.31 -6.75 0.88
N LYS A 129 11.98 -6.86 2.02
CA LYS A 129 12.26 -8.16 2.66
C LYS A 129 11.15 -8.59 3.61
N ASP A 130 10.17 -7.72 3.84
CA ASP A 130 9.14 -7.87 4.87
C ASP A 130 7.73 -8.02 4.29
N ILE A 131 7.58 -7.86 2.97
CA ILE A 131 6.31 -7.91 2.24
C ILE A 131 6.47 -8.95 1.14
N ALA A 132 5.58 -9.95 1.12
CA ALA A 132 5.49 -10.92 0.04
C ALA A 132 4.30 -10.56 -0.84
N PHE A 133 4.56 -10.03 -2.04
CA PHE A 133 3.57 -9.50 -2.99
C PHE A 133 2.79 -8.27 -2.50
N ALA A 134 1.94 -8.43 -1.47
CA ALA A 134 1.31 -7.31 -0.78
C ALA A 134 0.92 -7.67 0.65
N ARG A 135 0.53 -6.65 1.43
CA ARG A 135 -0.15 -6.81 2.71
C ARG A 135 -0.95 -5.56 3.06
N LEU A 136 -2.04 -5.74 3.81
CA LEU A 136 -2.68 -4.68 4.59
C LEU A 136 -1.88 -4.45 5.89
N ASP A 137 -1.27 -3.28 6.03
CA ASP A 137 -0.57 -2.88 7.26
C ASP A 137 -1.54 -2.32 8.31
N LYS A 138 -1.03 -2.08 9.51
CA LYS A 138 -1.80 -1.47 10.59
C LYS A 138 -2.26 -0.06 10.22
N PRO A 139 -3.45 0.36 10.69
CA PRO A 139 -3.93 1.71 10.45
C PRO A 139 -3.01 2.75 11.09
N VAL A 140 -2.85 3.87 10.39
CA VAL A 140 -2.20 5.08 10.87
C VAL A 140 -3.30 6.10 11.15
N HIS A 141 -3.40 6.53 12.40
CA HIS A 141 -4.37 7.54 12.83
C HIS A 141 -3.81 8.95 12.60
N TYR A 142 -4.49 9.73 11.78
CA TYR A 142 -4.15 11.14 11.54
C TYR A 142 -5.15 12.05 12.24
N PHE A 143 -4.63 13.06 12.93
CA PHE A 143 -5.43 14.05 13.65
C PHE A 143 -4.93 15.47 13.37
N ASN A 144 -5.83 16.33 12.86
CA ASN A 144 -5.55 17.75 12.68
C ASN A 144 -5.99 18.55 13.91
N PHE A 145 -5.05 19.06 14.70
CA PHE A 145 -5.38 19.86 15.89
C PHE A 145 -6.13 21.16 15.57
N SER A 146 -5.95 21.73 14.38
CA SER A 146 -6.55 23.01 13.98
C SER A 146 -8.00 22.83 13.51
N SER A 147 -8.23 21.92 12.55
CA SER A 147 -9.58 21.66 12.02
C SER A 147 -10.38 20.68 12.88
N ARG A 148 -9.73 19.94 13.78
CA ARG A 148 -10.28 18.78 14.51
C ARG A 148 -10.75 17.64 13.62
N GLU A 149 -10.26 17.59 12.38
CA GLU A 149 -10.50 16.45 11.50
C GLU A 149 -9.60 15.29 11.90
N GLU A 150 -10.13 14.08 11.76
CA GLU A 150 -9.41 12.85 12.02
C GLU A 150 -9.76 11.81 10.96
N ILE A 151 -8.81 10.93 10.68
CA ILE A 151 -9.02 9.80 9.77
C ILE A 151 -8.04 8.68 10.10
N ASP A 152 -8.54 7.45 10.02
CA ASP A 152 -7.67 6.27 9.97
C ASP A 152 -7.30 5.97 8.51
N VAL A 153 -6.02 5.71 8.27
CA VAL A 153 -5.49 5.34 6.96
C VAL A 153 -4.93 3.94 7.04
N TYR A 154 -5.44 3.03 6.22
CA TYR A 154 -5.01 1.64 6.13
C TYR A 154 -4.09 1.46 4.91
N PRO A 155 -2.78 1.23 5.10
CA PRO A 155 -1.86 1.07 3.97
C PRO A 155 -1.97 -0.33 3.35
N ILE A 156 -2.20 -0.41 2.04
CA ILE A 156 -1.94 -1.60 1.24
C ILE A 156 -0.53 -1.45 0.64
N GLN A 157 0.41 -2.21 1.19
CA GLN A 157 1.82 -2.16 0.80
C GLN A 157 2.10 -3.23 -0.24
N ILE A 158 2.59 -2.85 -1.41
CA ILE A 158 2.75 -3.73 -2.58
C ILE A 158 4.22 -3.83 -2.99
N ASP A 159 4.75 -5.04 -3.12
CA ASP A 159 6.02 -5.29 -3.78
C ASP A 159 5.81 -5.69 -5.25
N PHE A 160 5.81 -4.71 -6.15
CA PHE A 160 5.64 -4.96 -7.59
C PHE A 160 6.77 -5.79 -8.19
N SER A 161 7.93 -5.87 -7.52
CA SER A 161 9.07 -6.64 -8.00
C SER A 161 8.89 -8.15 -7.81
N ASP A 162 8.11 -8.56 -6.80
CA ASP A 162 7.79 -9.96 -6.52
C ASP A 162 6.97 -10.61 -7.65
N PHE A 163 6.04 -9.88 -8.26
CA PHE A 163 5.25 -10.39 -9.39
C PHE A 163 6.10 -10.80 -10.60
N LYS A 164 7.29 -10.21 -10.76
CA LYS A 164 8.25 -10.58 -11.83
C LYS A 164 8.95 -11.92 -11.55
N LYS A 165 8.82 -12.45 -10.34
CA LYS A 165 9.42 -13.72 -9.89
C LYS A 165 8.52 -14.93 -10.10
N LEU A 166 7.23 -14.69 -10.35
CA LEU A 166 6.24 -15.74 -10.60
C LEU A 166 6.58 -16.55 -11.85
N ARG A 167 6.39 -17.86 -11.78
CA ARG A 167 6.61 -18.84 -12.85
C ARG A 167 5.46 -19.84 -12.86
N GLY A 168 4.97 -20.19 -14.03
CA GLY A 168 3.86 -21.11 -14.22
C GLY A 168 3.24 -20.90 -15.60
N ASP A 169 2.16 -21.61 -15.88
CA ASP A 169 1.37 -21.36 -17.09
C ASP A 169 0.81 -19.94 -17.07
N LYS A 170 0.69 -19.31 -18.23
CA LYS A 170 0.17 -17.93 -18.34
C LYS A 170 -1.15 -17.76 -17.58
N GLU A 171 -2.03 -18.75 -17.69
CA GLU A 171 -3.35 -18.71 -17.07
C GLU A 171 -3.31 -18.63 -15.53
N VAL A 172 -2.36 -19.31 -14.89
CA VAL A 172 -2.22 -19.25 -13.43
C VAL A 172 -1.47 -17.99 -12.98
N VAL A 173 -0.49 -17.52 -13.76
CA VAL A 173 0.19 -16.24 -13.50
C VAL A 173 -0.81 -15.09 -13.58
N ASP A 174 -1.66 -15.07 -14.60
CA ASP A 174 -2.72 -14.06 -14.75
C ASP A 174 -3.78 -14.13 -13.62
N SER A 175 -3.96 -15.32 -13.01
CA SER A 175 -4.88 -15.52 -11.87
C SER A 175 -4.31 -15.07 -10.51
N PHE A 176 -3.01 -14.77 -10.45
CA PHE A 176 -2.31 -14.29 -9.25
C PHE A 176 -1.50 -13.03 -9.59
N ASP A 177 -2.20 -12.06 -10.18
CA ASP A 177 -1.62 -10.78 -10.57
C ASP A 177 -1.92 -9.68 -9.54
N ILE A 178 -1.41 -8.48 -9.81
CA ILE A 178 -1.55 -7.34 -8.90
C ILE A 178 -3.01 -6.97 -8.61
N GLY A 179 -3.92 -7.12 -9.58
CA GLY A 179 -5.33 -6.79 -9.38
C GLY A 179 -5.97 -7.76 -8.39
N PHE A 180 -5.73 -9.06 -8.54
CA PHE A 180 -6.22 -10.04 -7.57
C PHE A 180 -5.63 -9.83 -6.18
N THR A 181 -4.35 -9.50 -6.07
CA THR A 181 -3.72 -9.21 -4.78
C THR A 181 -4.32 -7.95 -4.14
N ILE A 182 -4.55 -6.86 -4.90
CA ILE A 182 -5.21 -5.67 -4.34
C ILE A 182 -6.64 -5.98 -3.90
N LEU A 183 -7.41 -6.73 -4.71
CA LEU A 183 -8.76 -7.14 -4.34
C LEU A 183 -8.77 -8.02 -3.08
N HIS A 184 -7.74 -8.85 -2.87
CA HIS A 184 -7.55 -9.62 -1.64
C HIS A 184 -7.39 -8.71 -0.42
N GLU A 185 -6.47 -7.76 -0.48
CA GLU A 185 -6.25 -6.82 0.64
C GLU A 185 -7.46 -5.90 0.88
N LEU A 186 -8.19 -5.51 -0.18
CA LEU A 186 -9.47 -4.82 -0.05
C LEU A 186 -10.54 -5.70 0.60
N GLY A 187 -10.55 -7.01 0.35
CA GLY A 187 -11.44 -7.95 1.04
C GLY A 187 -11.25 -7.92 2.56
N HIS A 188 -9.99 -7.80 3.02
CA HIS A 188 -9.70 -7.59 4.44
C HIS A 188 -10.19 -6.22 4.94
N ALA A 189 -9.81 -5.14 4.24
CA ALA A 189 -10.09 -3.79 4.71
C ALA A 189 -11.59 -3.43 4.65
N VAL A 190 -12.26 -3.73 3.54
CA VAL A 190 -13.63 -3.30 3.25
C VAL A 190 -14.66 -4.23 3.86
N LEU A 191 -14.42 -5.55 3.79
CA LEU A 191 -15.41 -6.56 4.18
C LEU A 191 -15.05 -7.27 5.50
N GLY A 192 -13.87 -7.00 6.08
CA GLY A 192 -13.43 -7.66 7.31
C GLY A 192 -13.24 -9.17 7.17
N LEU A 193 -13.02 -9.68 5.95
CA LEU A 193 -12.83 -11.11 5.70
C LEU A 193 -11.50 -11.58 6.27
N HIS A 194 -11.42 -12.84 6.69
CA HIS A 194 -10.20 -13.42 7.26
C HIS A 194 -9.56 -14.44 6.32
N ASP A 195 -8.23 -14.50 6.33
CA ASP A 195 -7.49 -15.59 5.73
C ASP A 195 -7.48 -16.82 6.65
N SER A 196 -7.26 -17.99 6.06
CA SER A 196 -7.09 -19.21 6.85
C SER A 196 -5.83 -19.11 7.71
N ILE A 197 -6.00 -19.36 9.01
CA ILE A 197 -4.91 -19.34 10.00
C ILE A 197 -4.40 -20.75 10.28
N ASP A 198 -5.24 -21.78 10.09
CA ASP A 198 -4.97 -23.15 10.50
C ASP A 198 -5.31 -24.13 9.35
N SER A 199 -4.40 -25.09 9.15
CA SER A 199 -4.47 -26.22 8.21
C SER A 199 -4.05 -25.99 6.76
N ASP A 200 -3.32 -26.99 6.27
CA ASP A 200 -2.91 -27.22 4.90
C ASP A 200 -4.07 -27.28 3.88
N SER A 201 -5.35 -27.23 4.33
CA SER A 201 -6.54 -27.46 3.50
C SER A 201 -7.56 -26.32 3.47
N ASP A 202 -7.44 -25.29 4.31
CA ASP A 202 -8.43 -24.20 4.34
C ASP A 202 -7.93 -22.95 3.59
N LEU A 203 -8.83 -22.34 2.83
CA LEU A 203 -8.61 -21.11 2.07
C LEU A 203 -8.86 -19.86 2.93
N GLY A 204 -9.79 -19.93 3.89
CA GLY A 204 -10.32 -18.77 4.59
C GLY A 204 -11.35 -18.00 3.76
N GLU A 205 -12.05 -17.07 4.41
CA GLU A 205 -13.16 -16.32 3.85
C GLU A 205 -12.70 -15.40 2.71
N CYS A 206 -11.56 -14.71 2.91
CA CYS A 206 -11.05 -13.76 1.93
C CYS A 206 -10.69 -14.46 0.62
N GLU A 207 -9.87 -15.50 0.67
CA GLU A 207 -9.49 -16.23 -0.53
C GLU A 207 -10.68 -16.96 -1.20
N GLN A 208 -11.68 -17.40 -0.44
CA GLN A 208 -12.93 -17.92 -1.02
C GLN A 208 -13.68 -16.85 -1.82
N TYR A 209 -13.73 -15.62 -1.30
CA TYR A 209 -14.30 -14.45 -1.98
C TYR A 209 -13.52 -14.12 -3.26
N ILE A 210 -12.18 -14.08 -3.20
CA ILE A 210 -11.33 -13.86 -4.39
C ILE A 210 -11.48 -15.00 -5.41
N ASN A 211 -11.64 -16.25 -4.96
CA ASN A 211 -11.93 -17.36 -5.85
C ASN A 211 -13.30 -17.24 -6.54
N SER A 212 -14.29 -16.55 -5.96
CA SER A 212 -15.54 -16.22 -6.67
C SER A 212 -15.27 -15.27 -7.83
N ILE A 213 -14.46 -14.23 -7.62
CA ILE A 213 -14.01 -13.31 -8.69
C ILE A 213 -13.30 -14.10 -9.80
N ARG A 214 -12.37 -15.00 -9.44
CA ARG A 214 -11.68 -15.85 -10.42
C ARG A 214 -12.64 -16.74 -11.22
N ARG A 215 -13.64 -17.34 -10.57
CA ARG A 215 -14.66 -18.17 -11.26
C ARG A 215 -15.47 -17.36 -12.26
N GLU A 216 -15.94 -16.17 -11.88
CA GLU A 216 -16.69 -15.28 -12.77
C GLU A 216 -15.89 -14.89 -14.02
N LEU A 217 -14.58 -14.71 -13.86
CA LEU A 217 -13.65 -14.40 -14.94
C LEU A 217 -13.13 -15.63 -15.71
N GLY A 218 -13.49 -16.84 -15.27
CA GLY A 218 -13.00 -18.08 -15.84
C GLY A 218 -11.51 -18.35 -15.59
N TYR A 219 -10.90 -17.77 -14.55
CA TYR A 219 -9.53 -18.08 -14.15
C TYR A 219 -9.45 -19.34 -13.26
N PRO A 220 -8.29 -20.01 -13.19
CA PRO A 220 -8.00 -21.03 -12.18
C PRO A 220 -8.18 -20.48 -10.77
N VAL A 221 -8.80 -21.25 -9.87
CA VAL A 221 -9.00 -20.91 -8.45
C VAL A 221 -7.92 -21.51 -7.58
N ARG A 222 -7.49 -20.81 -6.53
CA ARG A 222 -6.50 -21.28 -5.57
C ARG A 222 -7.06 -22.45 -4.75
N GLU A 223 -6.29 -23.53 -4.56
CA GLU A 223 -6.72 -24.68 -3.74
C GLU A 223 -6.37 -24.53 -2.26
N HIS A 224 -5.26 -23.84 -1.95
CA HIS A 224 -4.78 -23.66 -0.58
C HIS A 224 -4.26 -22.25 -0.37
N TYR A 225 -4.54 -21.65 0.79
CA TYR A 225 -4.05 -20.32 1.10
C TYR A 225 -2.53 -20.30 1.28
N LEU A 226 -1.93 -21.23 2.05
CA LEU A 226 -0.48 -21.18 2.25
C LEU A 226 0.30 -21.77 1.07
N ALA A 227 1.40 -21.10 0.73
CA ALA A 227 2.37 -21.62 -0.24
C ALA A 227 3.17 -22.76 0.38
N LYS A 228 3.24 -23.90 -0.32
CA LYS A 228 4.09 -25.02 0.10
C LYS A 228 5.52 -24.74 -0.31
N THR A 229 6.48 -25.03 0.57
CA THR A 229 7.90 -24.87 0.26
C THR A 229 8.59 -26.22 0.19
N PHE A 230 9.46 -26.38 -0.81
CA PHE A 230 10.27 -27.59 -0.95
C PHE A 230 11.63 -27.28 -1.57
N SER A 231 12.61 -28.09 -1.20
CA SER A 231 13.95 -28.03 -1.79
C SER A 231 13.92 -28.67 -3.16
N ARG A 232 14.25 -27.90 -4.20
CA ARG A 232 14.42 -28.41 -5.57
C ARG A 232 15.90 -28.33 -5.94
N SER A 233 16.48 -29.49 -6.29
CA SER A 233 17.78 -29.53 -6.94
C SER A 233 17.60 -29.13 -8.40
N LEU A 234 18.18 -28.01 -8.83
CA LEU A 234 17.99 -27.50 -10.17
C LEU A 234 18.95 -28.14 -11.19
N THR A 235 20.13 -28.61 -10.76
CA THR A 235 21.09 -29.43 -11.55
C THR A 235 22.13 -30.05 -10.61
N THR A 236 22.97 -30.97 -11.11
CA THR A 236 24.07 -31.62 -10.35
C THR A 236 25.13 -30.63 -9.83
N THR A 237 25.19 -29.42 -10.37
CA THR A 237 26.17 -28.37 -10.03
C THR A 237 25.58 -27.17 -9.29
N GLU A 238 24.26 -27.04 -9.22
CA GLU A 238 23.62 -25.92 -8.52
C GLU A 238 23.24 -26.31 -7.09
N ARG A 239 23.46 -25.38 -6.15
CA ARG A 239 22.94 -25.50 -4.78
C ARG A 239 21.42 -25.68 -4.84
N SER A 240 20.90 -26.60 -4.03
CA SER A 240 19.46 -26.76 -3.81
C SER A 240 18.82 -25.41 -3.54
N SER A 241 17.84 -25.04 -4.37
CA SER A 241 17.06 -23.81 -4.17
C SER A 241 15.75 -24.15 -3.48
N LEU A 242 15.36 -23.37 -2.47
CA LEU A 242 14.02 -23.46 -1.89
C LEU A 242 13.03 -22.82 -2.86
N VAL A 243 12.01 -23.57 -3.26
CA VAL A 243 10.94 -23.14 -4.16
C VAL A 243 9.65 -23.09 -3.35
N ALA A 244 8.88 -22.02 -3.54
CA ALA A 244 7.52 -21.92 -3.04
C ALA A 244 6.53 -22.20 -4.16
N GLU A 245 5.41 -22.83 -3.80
CA GLU A 245 4.40 -23.33 -4.72
C GLU A 245 2.99 -23.03 -4.22
N LEU A 246 2.15 -22.55 -5.14
CA LEU A 246 0.71 -22.50 -4.98
C LEU A 246 0.02 -23.33 -6.06
N ASN A 247 -0.98 -24.08 -5.63
CA ASN A 247 -1.76 -24.97 -6.49
C ASN A 247 -3.09 -24.31 -6.82
N PHE A 248 -3.45 -24.35 -8.11
CA PHE A 248 -4.68 -23.80 -8.65
C PHE A 248 -5.42 -24.84 -9.49
N THR A 249 -6.74 -24.70 -9.60
CA THR A 249 -7.55 -25.60 -10.43
C THR A 249 -8.63 -24.90 -11.21
N LYS A 250 -8.99 -25.46 -12.36
CA LYS A 250 -10.07 -24.95 -13.20
C LYS A 250 -10.93 -26.11 -13.69
N LEU A 251 -12.25 -25.94 -13.63
CA LEU A 251 -13.18 -26.87 -14.27
C LEU A 251 -13.35 -26.46 -15.72
N VAL A 252 -13.12 -27.40 -16.63
CA VAL A 252 -13.29 -27.20 -18.08
C VAL A 252 -14.29 -28.23 -18.58
N GLU A 253 -15.35 -27.77 -19.24
CA GLU A 253 -16.31 -28.64 -19.91
C GLU A 253 -15.84 -28.96 -21.32
N ASN A 254 -15.80 -30.25 -21.66
CA ASN A 254 -15.50 -30.71 -23.01
C ASN A 254 -16.48 -31.83 -23.38
N GLY A 255 -17.41 -31.53 -24.30
CA GLY A 255 -18.39 -32.50 -24.79
C GLY A 255 -19.31 -33.05 -23.70
N GLY A 256 -19.77 -32.21 -22.76
CA GLY A 256 -20.65 -32.60 -21.66
C GLY A 256 -19.96 -33.34 -20.50
N LYS A 257 -18.63 -33.47 -20.51
CA LYS A 257 -17.83 -33.95 -19.38
C LYS A 257 -17.04 -32.81 -18.77
N SER A 258 -17.17 -32.61 -17.46
CA SER A 258 -16.34 -31.66 -16.71
C SER A 258 -15.01 -32.33 -16.34
N LYS A 259 -13.90 -31.71 -16.70
CA LYS A 259 -12.54 -32.12 -16.31
C LYS A 259 -11.93 -31.05 -15.40
N LYS A 260 -11.36 -31.47 -14.28
CA LYS A 260 -10.58 -30.60 -13.39
C LYS A 260 -9.13 -30.54 -13.88
N LEU A 261 -8.70 -29.38 -14.38
CA LEU A 261 -7.32 -29.08 -14.71
C LEU A 261 -6.59 -28.53 -13.47
N ARG A 262 -5.31 -28.88 -13.33
CA ARG A 262 -4.44 -28.42 -12.25
C ARG A 262 -3.34 -27.54 -12.83
N TYR A 263 -3.04 -26.45 -12.14
CA TYR A 263 -2.02 -25.48 -12.48
C TYR A 263 -1.16 -25.21 -11.26
N VAL A 264 0.10 -24.89 -11.51
CA VAL A 264 1.09 -24.68 -10.45
C VAL A 264 1.76 -23.34 -10.67
N LEU A 265 1.68 -22.47 -9.67
CA LEU A 265 2.40 -21.22 -9.61
C LEU A 265 3.60 -21.39 -8.68
N THR A 266 4.78 -20.99 -9.14
CA THR A 266 6.03 -21.17 -8.39
C THR A 266 6.88 -19.91 -8.38
N TRP A 267 7.69 -19.74 -7.35
CA TRP A 267 8.76 -18.75 -7.29
C TRP A 267 9.89 -19.25 -6.40
N ARG A 268 11.06 -18.61 -6.50
CA ARG A 268 12.19 -18.89 -5.61
C ARG A 268 11.94 -18.22 -4.27
N ALA A 269 11.96 -19.02 -3.21
CA ALA A 269 11.52 -18.62 -1.88
C ALA A 269 12.33 -17.45 -1.29
N TYR A 270 13.59 -17.32 -1.66
CA TYR A 270 14.49 -16.26 -1.19
C TYR A 270 14.45 -14.99 -2.06
N GLU A 271 13.74 -15.02 -3.20
CA GLU A 271 13.64 -13.87 -4.12
C GLU A 271 12.37 -13.04 -3.91
N VAL A 272 11.46 -13.53 -3.08
CA VAL A 272 10.20 -12.90 -2.67
C VAL A 272 10.28 -12.68 -1.16
N GLY A 273 9.48 -11.75 -0.61
CA GLY A 273 9.39 -11.51 0.83
C GLY A 273 9.14 -12.75 1.69
N PRO A 274 8.91 -12.57 3.00
CA PRO A 274 8.92 -13.68 3.94
C PRO A 274 7.82 -14.68 3.58
N ILE A 275 8.21 -15.92 3.32
CA ILE A 275 7.24 -17.00 3.21
C ILE A 275 6.86 -17.38 4.62
N VAL A 276 5.61 -17.09 4.95
CA VAL A 276 5.05 -17.46 6.25
C VAL A 276 4.99 -18.98 6.29
N SER A 277 5.94 -19.60 6.98
CA SER A 277 5.82 -21.01 7.35
C SER A 277 4.72 -21.13 8.40
N GLU A 278 4.15 -22.34 8.57
CA GLU A 278 3.23 -22.65 9.68
C GLU A 278 3.75 -22.13 11.03
N SER A 279 5.08 -22.17 11.23
CA SER A 279 5.73 -21.69 12.45
C SER A 279 5.74 -20.16 12.59
N GLY A 280 5.73 -19.42 11.48
CA GLY A 280 5.71 -17.96 11.45
C GLY A 280 4.30 -17.36 11.69
N LEU A 281 3.25 -18.04 11.24
CA LEU A 281 1.85 -17.61 11.45
C LEU A 281 1.49 -17.53 12.94
N LEU A 282 1.95 -18.50 13.74
CA LEU A 282 1.75 -18.51 15.18
C LEU A 282 2.34 -17.28 15.90
N ALA A 283 3.42 -16.68 15.35
CA ALA A 283 4.04 -15.48 15.92
C ALA A 283 3.33 -14.18 15.48
N ALA A 284 2.73 -14.15 14.29
CA ALA A 284 1.97 -13.00 13.78
C ALA A 284 0.58 -12.84 14.44
N ARG A 285 -0.01 -13.96 14.92
CA ARG A 285 -1.32 -14.05 15.61
C ARG A 285 -1.52 -13.07 16.78
N GLY A 286 -0.47 -12.61 17.45
CA GLY A 286 -0.60 -11.73 18.61
C GLY A 286 -0.95 -10.26 18.30
N LYS A 287 -0.82 -9.80 17.04
CA LYS A 287 -0.71 -8.36 16.75
C LYS A 287 -1.77 -7.74 15.84
N SER A 288 -2.50 -8.50 15.01
CA SER A 288 -3.45 -7.93 14.03
C SER A 288 -4.93 -8.03 14.41
N ALA A 289 -5.40 -9.19 14.91
CA ALA A 289 -6.83 -9.43 15.15
C ALA A 289 -7.46 -8.51 16.23
N LYS A 290 -6.65 -7.95 17.14
CA LYS A 290 -7.14 -7.07 18.20
C LYS A 290 -7.43 -5.64 17.72
N ALA A 291 -6.90 -5.22 16.57
CA ALA A 291 -7.00 -3.83 16.10
C ALA A 291 -8.25 -3.56 15.26
N ILE A 292 -8.68 -4.51 14.41
CA ILE A 292 -9.79 -4.29 13.46
C ILE A 292 -11.17 -4.48 14.13
N ALA A 293 -11.32 -5.44 15.05
CA ALA A 293 -12.58 -5.65 15.76
C ALA A 293 -12.96 -4.51 16.72
N ALA A 294 -12.00 -3.64 17.07
CA ALA A 294 -12.21 -2.50 17.95
C ALA A 294 -12.76 -1.28 17.21
N SER A 295 -12.42 -1.06 15.92
CA SER A 295 -12.91 0.13 15.18
C SER A 295 -14.26 -0.07 14.47
N ILE A 296 -14.71 -1.33 14.30
CA ILE A 296 -16.02 -1.63 13.67
C ILE A 296 -17.19 -1.57 14.67
N ASN A 297 -16.91 -1.56 15.99
CA ASN A 297 -17.94 -1.57 17.04
C ASN A 297 -18.07 -0.25 17.83
N GLU A 298 -17.43 0.84 17.37
CA GLU A 298 -17.60 2.21 17.87
C GLU A 298 -18.28 3.09 16.82
#